data_AF-A0A7S0EUW4-F1
#
_entry.id   AF-A0A7S0EUW4-F1
#
_cell.length_a   1.000
_cell.length_b   1.000
_cell.length_c   1.000
_cell.angle_alpha   90.00
_cell.angle_beta   90.00
_cell.angle_gamma   90.00
#
_symmetry.space_group_name_H-M   'P 1'
#
loop_
_entity.id
_entity.type
_entity.pdbx_description
1 polymer ?
#
loop_
_entity_poly.entity_id
_entity_poly.type
_entity_poly.pdbx_seq_one_letter_code
_entity_poly.pdbx_strand_id
1 'polypeptide(L)'
;VASSPTYDIHPDPRCKAGEYEPGTGLGRSTIPRWSLAARNCTKCPAGGTSAPQSKGIFSCKADVGYTGPDGGPFEPCAVGFYKDEIGSAGVCQACPELSSTLETASGSALDCKALPGAEGPDGGPFGKCAIGTWSETIGMLKCTPCPPGGTTLSAGKRRYEDCIAIPGWTNDKDWSKGPFKKCPVGSYKSLYGPYPCKLCPFCSTTEEEGATKIKLCVADIGCEGKGFGWDLGFTKCKHGTFKKTVGNGDCPPCVPGQADATCGGV
;
A
#
# COMPACT_ATOMS: atom_id res chain seq x y z
N VAL A 1 -44.58 -72.75 13.12
CA VAL A 1 -44.44 -71.36 12.61
C VAL A 1 -43.17 -70.79 13.23
N ALA A 2 -42.03 -70.95 12.56
CA ALA A 2 -40.76 -70.39 13.03
C ALA A 2 -40.60 -69.04 12.34
N SER A 3 -40.81 -67.96 13.10
CA SER A 3 -40.62 -66.59 12.63
C SER A 3 -39.14 -66.36 12.34
N SER A 4 -38.81 -66.08 11.07
CA SER A 4 -37.49 -65.61 10.69
C SER A 4 -37.10 -64.41 11.57
N PRO A 5 -35.85 -64.34 12.08
CA PRO A 5 -35.41 -63.14 12.77
C PRO A 5 -35.43 -61.97 11.78
N THR A 6 -36.34 -61.03 12.00
CA THR A 6 -36.34 -59.73 11.34
C THR A 6 -35.09 -59.00 11.82
N TYR A 7 -34.10 -58.85 10.94
CA TYR A 7 -33.01 -57.92 11.16
C TYR A 7 -33.56 -56.52 10.97
N ASP A 8 -33.69 -55.77 12.07
CA ASP A 8 -33.95 -54.34 12.00
C ASP A 8 -32.72 -53.69 11.36
N ILE A 9 -32.88 -53.24 10.12
CA ILE A 9 -31.91 -52.34 9.48
C ILE A 9 -32.03 -51.03 10.23
N HIS A 10 -31.20 -50.86 11.26
CA HIS A 10 -31.08 -49.57 11.92
C HIS A 10 -30.50 -48.56 10.94
N PRO A 11 -31.06 -47.34 10.85
CA PRO A 11 -30.49 -46.30 10.02
C PRO A 11 -29.04 -46.06 10.48
N ASP A 12 -28.10 -46.12 9.54
CA ASP A 12 -26.66 -45.89 9.76
C ASP A 12 -26.44 -44.76 10.77
N PRO A 13 -25.50 -44.89 11.73
CA PRO A 13 -25.28 -43.88 12.75
C PRO A 13 -25.15 -42.49 12.10
N ARG A 14 -26.01 -41.57 12.55
CA ARG A 14 -26.16 -40.25 11.93
C ARG A 14 -25.06 -39.30 12.39
N CYS A 15 -23.79 -39.68 12.24
CA CYS A 15 -22.68 -38.77 12.48
C CYS A 15 -22.84 -37.58 11.53
N LYS A 16 -22.72 -36.38 12.10
CA LYS A 16 -22.86 -35.16 11.32
C LYS A 16 -21.60 -34.91 10.50
N ALA A 17 -21.63 -33.92 9.63
CA ALA A 17 -20.40 -33.44 9.00
C ALA A 17 -19.38 -33.04 10.08
N GLY A 18 -18.10 -33.38 9.86
CA GLY A 18 -17.02 -33.17 10.83
C GLY A 18 -16.95 -34.21 11.95
N GLU A 19 -17.75 -35.29 11.88
CA GLU A 19 -17.72 -36.42 12.80
C GLU A 19 -17.54 -37.74 12.05
N TYR A 20 -17.04 -38.77 12.76
CA TYR A 20 -16.91 -40.12 12.23
C TYR A 20 -17.26 -41.18 13.29
N GLU A 21 -17.65 -42.37 12.83
CA GLU A 21 -17.85 -43.53 13.69
C GLU A 21 -16.52 -44.22 14.01
N PRO A 22 -16.07 -44.30 15.28
CA PRO A 22 -14.88 -45.06 15.65
C PRO A 22 -15.20 -46.56 15.60
N GLY A 23 -14.38 -47.32 14.87
CA GLY A 23 -14.41 -48.79 14.93
C GLY A 23 -15.12 -49.54 13.77
N THR A 24 -15.67 -48.87 12.76
CA THR A 24 -16.30 -49.55 11.60
C THR A 24 -15.35 -49.80 10.43
N GLY A 25 -14.11 -49.31 10.48
CA GLY A 25 -13.08 -49.52 9.44
C GLY A 25 -12.29 -50.83 9.54
N LEU A 26 -12.53 -51.66 10.56
CA LEU A 26 -11.92 -52.99 10.74
C LEU A 26 -12.99 -54.01 11.14
N GLY A 27 -14.03 -54.19 10.33
CA GLY A 27 -14.77 -55.45 10.21
C GLY A 27 -15.32 -56.15 11.46
N ARG A 28 -15.51 -55.50 12.62
CA ARG A 28 -16.22 -56.11 13.76
C ARG A 28 -16.67 -55.07 14.77
N SER A 29 -17.95 -54.71 14.74
CA SER A 29 -18.59 -53.97 15.83
C SER A 29 -19.62 -54.87 16.51
N THR A 30 -19.24 -55.48 17.64
CA THR A 30 -20.18 -56.14 18.55
C THR A 30 -20.71 -55.10 19.54
N ILE A 31 -21.64 -54.26 19.08
CA ILE A 31 -22.40 -53.39 20.00
C ILE A 31 -23.63 -54.17 20.47
N PRO A 32 -23.86 -54.32 21.79
CA PRO A 32 -25.03 -55.00 22.30
C PRO A 32 -26.32 -54.22 21.95
N ARG A 33 -27.39 -54.98 21.71
CA ARG A 33 -28.69 -54.59 21.16
C ARG A 33 -29.45 -53.46 21.90
N TRP A 34 -28.92 -52.95 23.03
CA TRP A 34 -29.54 -51.91 23.85
C TRP A 34 -28.82 -50.55 23.81
N SER A 35 -27.65 -50.43 23.16
CA SER A 35 -26.88 -49.17 23.11
C SER A 35 -27.23 -48.25 21.93
N LEU A 36 -28.42 -48.41 21.36
CA LEU A 36 -28.95 -47.70 20.20
C LEU A 36 -29.23 -46.20 20.40
N ALA A 37 -29.07 -45.69 21.62
CA ALA A 37 -29.26 -44.28 21.97
C ALA A 37 -27.95 -43.50 22.11
N ALA A 38 -26.80 -44.17 22.16
CA ALA A 38 -25.50 -43.49 22.24
C ALA A 38 -24.99 -43.22 20.83
N ARG A 39 -25.09 -41.97 20.36
CA ARG A 39 -24.35 -41.52 19.17
C ARG A 39 -22.86 -41.78 19.42
N ASN A 40 -22.32 -42.84 18.84
CA ASN A 40 -20.89 -43.16 18.96
C ASN A 40 -20.11 -42.39 17.88
N CYS A 41 -20.31 -41.07 17.80
CA CYS A 41 -19.66 -40.21 16.82
C CYS A 41 -18.53 -39.44 17.50
N THR A 42 -17.33 -39.52 16.93
CA THR A 42 -16.16 -38.76 17.38
C THR A 42 -15.92 -37.61 16.42
N LYS A 43 -15.61 -36.42 16.93
CA LYS A 43 -15.23 -35.30 16.08
C LYS A 43 -13.91 -35.58 15.38
N CYS A 44 -13.77 -35.09 14.16
CA CYS A 44 -12.47 -35.05 13.52
C CYS A 44 -11.46 -34.24 14.34
N PRO A 45 -10.15 -34.55 14.22
CA PRO A 45 -9.08 -33.71 14.76
C PRO A 45 -9.27 -32.24 14.34
N ALA A 46 -8.81 -31.30 15.16
CA ALA A 46 -8.89 -29.86 14.85
C ALA A 46 -8.29 -29.58 13.45
N GLY A 47 -8.97 -28.76 12.66
CA GLY A 47 -8.59 -28.52 11.26
C GLY A 47 -9.04 -29.58 10.26
N GLY A 48 -9.81 -30.58 10.70
CA GLY A 48 -10.35 -31.64 9.86
C GLY A 48 -11.86 -31.63 9.75
N THR A 49 -12.36 -32.08 8.60
CA THR A 49 -13.79 -32.26 8.33
C THR A 49 -14.05 -33.59 7.64
N SER A 50 -15.30 -34.04 7.67
CA SER A 50 -15.74 -35.30 7.06
C SER A 50 -17.16 -35.14 6.52
N ALA A 51 -17.51 -35.94 5.53
CA ALA A 51 -18.90 -36.02 5.08
C ALA A 51 -19.78 -36.60 6.21
N PRO A 52 -21.10 -36.30 6.24
CA PRO A 52 -22.03 -36.98 7.14
C PRO A 52 -21.92 -38.50 7.00
N GLN A 53 -22.18 -39.23 8.09
CA GLN A 53 -22.16 -40.70 8.14
C GLN A 53 -20.78 -41.32 7.79
N SER A 54 -19.70 -40.57 8.00
CA SER A 54 -18.34 -41.05 7.80
C SER A 54 -17.94 -42.16 8.76
N LYS A 55 -17.19 -43.14 8.26
CA LYS A 55 -16.80 -44.36 8.98
C LYS A 55 -15.29 -44.44 9.15
N GLY A 56 -14.82 -44.36 10.39
CA GLY A 56 -13.40 -44.39 10.73
C GLY A 56 -12.67 -43.04 10.60
N ILE A 57 -11.54 -42.93 11.29
CA ILE A 57 -10.78 -41.67 11.41
C ILE A 57 -10.21 -41.20 10.07
N PHE A 58 -9.86 -42.10 9.16
CA PHE A 58 -9.35 -41.77 7.82
C PHE A 58 -10.40 -41.12 6.89
N SER A 59 -11.68 -41.08 7.30
CA SER A 59 -12.68 -40.25 6.64
C SER A 59 -12.54 -38.77 6.97
N CYS A 60 -11.83 -38.40 8.03
CA CYS A 60 -11.47 -37.02 8.31
C CYS A 60 -10.40 -36.58 7.32
N LYS A 61 -10.72 -35.53 6.57
CA LYS A 61 -9.84 -34.86 5.62
C LYS A 61 -9.46 -33.49 6.18
N ALA A 62 -8.32 -32.97 5.76
CA ALA A 62 -7.94 -31.60 6.11
C ALA A 62 -8.97 -30.62 5.53
N ASP A 63 -9.54 -29.78 6.38
CA ASP A 63 -10.53 -28.77 5.97
C ASP A 63 -9.86 -27.64 5.17
N VAL A 64 -10.65 -26.69 4.68
CA VAL A 64 -10.11 -25.46 4.07
C VAL A 64 -9.19 -24.73 5.05
N GLY A 65 -8.05 -24.26 4.56
CA GLY A 65 -7.00 -23.66 5.37
C GLY A 65 -6.15 -24.62 6.18
N TYR A 66 -6.35 -25.94 6.07
CA TYR A 66 -5.54 -26.94 6.75
C TYR A 66 -4.98 -27.97 5.78
N THR A 67 -3.77 -28.47 6.07
CA THR A 67 -3.11 -29.55 5.33
C THR A 67 -2.73 -30.70 6.27
N GLY A 68 -2.50 -31.89 5.73
CA GLY A 68 -2.15 -33.08 6.52
C GLY A 68 -2.76 -34.37 5.95
N PRO A 69 -2.26 -35.53 6.38
CA PRO A 69 -2.75 -36.82 5.93
C PRO A 69 -4.17 -37.11 6.41
N ASP A 70 -4.85 -38.03 5.73
CA ASP A 70 -6.16 -38.51 6.14
C ASP A 70 -6.13 -39.02 7.58
N GLY A 71 -7.09 -38.58 8.40
CA GLY A 71 -7.12 -38.88 9.84
C GLY A 71 -6.23 -38.01 10.73
N GLY A 72 -5.48 -37.08 10.16
CA GLY A 72 -4.69 -36.09 10.89
C GLY A 72 -3.29 -36.57 11.30
N PRO A 73 -2.49 -35.71 11.97
CA PRO A 73 -2.83 -34.35 12.40
C PRO A 73 -3.00 -33.37 11.22
N PHE A 74 -3.80 -32.32 11.43
CA PHE A 74 -3.99 -31.27 10.45
C PHE A 74 -3.30 -29.99 10.92
N GLU A 75 -2.50 -29.41 10.04
CA GLU A 75 -1.73 -28.19 10.29
C GLU A 75 -2.36 -27.03 9.55
N PRO A 76 -2.56 -25.87 10.20
CA PRO A 76 -3.10 -24.69 9.54
C PRO A 76 -2.09 -24.14 8.53
N CYS A 77 -2.59 -23.63 7.41
CA CYS A 77 -1.78 -22.87 6.48
C CYS A 77 -1.19 -21.65 7.19
N ALA A 78 0.12 -21.47 7.07
CA ALA A 78 0.81 -20.33 7.65
C ALA A 78 0.33 -19.00 7.01
N VAL A 79 0.59 -17.89 7.69
CA VAL A 79 0.38 -16.55 7.14
C VAL A 79 1.09 -16.42 5.78
N GLY A 80 0.38 -15.87 4.80
CA GLY A 80 0.83 -15.78 3.41
C GLY A 80 0.44 -16.97 2.55
N PHE A 81 -0.28 -17.95 3.11
CA PHE A 81 -0.78 -19.12 2.39
C PHE A 81 -2.25 -19.39 2.69
N TYR A 82 -2.93 -20.00 1.74
CA TYR A 82 -4.33 -20.42 1.85
C TYR A 82 -4.53 -21.84 1.29
N LYS A 83 -5.66 -22.46 1.60
CA LYS A 83 -6.12 -23.71 0.95
C LYS A 83 -7.63 -23.71 0.83
N ASP A 84 -8.14 -23.68 -0.38
CA ASP A 84 -9.56 -23.54 -0.70
C ASP A 84 -10.29 -24.86 -0.97
N GLU A 85 -9.57 -25.98 -0.89
CA GLU A 85 -10.12 -27.32 -1.08
C GLU A 85 -10.01 -28.19 0.18
N ILE A 86 -11.00 -29.06 0.39
CA ILE A 86 -10.98 -30.10 1.42
C ILE A 86 -10.23 -31.32 0.89
N GLY A 87 -9.35 -31.92 1.71
CA GLY A 87 -8.60 -33.12 1.32
C GLY A 87 -7.12 -33.07 1.69
N SER A 88 -6.49 -34.23 1.69
CA SER A 88 -5.05 -34.41 1.92
C SER A 88 -4.18 -34.20 0.68
N ALA A 89 -4.79 -34.08 -0.50
CA ALA A 89 -4.07 -33.84 -1.76
C ALA A 89 -3.67 -32.36 -1.94
N GLY A 90 -4.21 -31.44 -1.13
CA GLY A 90 -3.90 -30.02 -1.20
C GLY A 90 -2.79 -29.61 -0.23
N VAL A 91 -1.71 -29.06 -0.77
CA VAL A 91 -0.75 -28.24 0.00
C VAL A 91 -1.28 -26.81 0.09
N CYS A 92 -0.85 -26.08 1.11
CA CYS A 92 -1.16 -24.66 1.21
C CYS A 92 -0.55 -23.90 0.02
N GLN A 93 -1.38 -23.16 -0.69
CA GLN A 93 -1.01 -22.32 -1.82
C GLN A 93 -0.53 -20.96 -1.33
N ALA A 94 0.57 -20.47 -1.90
CA ALA A 94 1.07 -19.14 -1.56
C ALA A 94 0.13 -18.06 -2.11
N CYS A 95 -0.05 -16.99 -1.36
CA CYS A 95 -0.68 -15.78 -1.87
C CYS A 95 0.10 -15.21 -3.05
N PRO A 96 -0.56 -14.52 -4.00
CA PRO A 96 0.11 -13.81 -5.07
C PRO A 96 1.16 -12.81 -4.56
N GLU A 97 2.14 -12.47 -5.40
CA GLU A 97 3.19 -11.50 -5.02
C GLU A 97 2.58 -10.19 -4.49
N LEU A 98 3.23 -9.57 -3.51
CA LEU A 98 2.79 -8.34 -2.84
C LEU A 98 1.51 -8.48 -2.01
N SER A 99 1.12 -9.69 -1.64
CA SER A 99 0.00 -9.95 -0.74
C SER A 99 0.30 -11.00 0.32
N SER A 100 -0.54 -11.03 1.35
CA SER A 100 -0.51 -12.03 2.40
C SER A 100 -1.89 -12.19 3.00
N THR A 101 -2.17 -13.35 3.59
CA THR A 101 -3.27 -13.48 4.55
C THR A 101 -2.93 -12.72 5.84
N LEU A 102 -3.94 -12.35 6.63
CA LEU A 102 -3.74 -11.69 7.93
C LEU A 102 -3.50 -12.70 9.06
N GLU A 103 -4.13 -13.87 8.94
CA GLU A 103 -4.12 -14.92 9.95
C GLU A 103 -3.76 -16.27 9.31
N THR A 104 -3.41 -17.24 10.15
CA THR A 104 -3.25 -18.63 9.74
C THR A 104 -4.60 -19.28 9.38
N ALA A 105 -4.54 -20.46 8.75
CA ALA A 105 -5.71 -21.26 8.40
C ALA A 105 -6.67 -20.60 7.39
N SER A 106 -6.16 -19.78 6.48
CA SER A 106 -6.99 -19.16 5.45
C SER A 106 -7.53 -20.19 4.46
N GLY A 107 -8.85 -20.15 4.26
CA GLY A 107 -9.57 -21.05 3.38
C GLY A 107 -9.84 -20.49 1.99
N SER A 108 -9.32 -19.31 1.64
CA SER A 108 -9.65 -18.65 0.37
C SER A 108 -8.53 -17.76 -0.15
N ALA A 109 -8.34 -17.76 -1.47
CA ALA A 109 -7.47 -16.79 -2.13
C ALA A 109 -7.91 -15.33 -1.85
N LEU A 110 -9.20 -15.07 -1.61
CA LEU A 110 -9.72 -13.73 -1.29
C LEU A 110 -9.27 -13.22 0.09
N ASP A 111 -8.72 -14.08 0.94
CA ASP A 111 -8.10 -13.65 2.20
C ASP A 111 -6.70 -13.09 1.96
N CYS A 112 -6.09 -13.29 0.79
CA CYS A 112 -4.85 -12.62 0.41
C CYS A 112 -5.14 -11.13 0.20
N LYS A 113 -4.53 -10.30 1.04
CA LYS A 113 -4.68 -8.84 1.04
C LYS A 113 -3.38 -8.19 0.60
N ALA A 114 -3.47 -7.07 -0.11
CA ALA A 114 -2.31 -6.28 -0.52
C ALA A 114 -1.45 -5.91 0.70
N LEU A 115 -0.14 -6.13 0.64
CA LEU A 115 0.78 -5.73 1.70
C LEU A 115 0.99 -4.20 1.71
N PRO A 116 1.53 -3.61 2.79
CA PRO A 116 1.89 -2.20 2.79
C PRO A 116 2.85 -1.87 1.64
N GLY A 117 2.55 -0.80 0.91
CA GLY A 117 3.25 -0.41 -0.32
C GLY A 117 2.73 -1.11 -1.58
N ALA A 118 1.66 -1.88 -1.47
CA ALA A 118 0.94 -2.45 -2.60
C ALA A 118 -0.53 -2.01 -2.60
N GLU A 119 -1.15 -2.16 -3.76
CA GLU A 119 -2.57 -1.98 -4.00
C GLU A 119 -3.14 -3.13 -4.84
N GLY A 120 -4.43 -3.39 -4.69
CA GLY A 120 -5.16 -4.34 -5.54
C GLY A 120 -6.40 -4.90 -4.84
N PRO A 121 -7.32 -5.50 -5.59
CA PRO A 121 -8.46 -6.21 -5.01
C PRO A 121 -7.98 -7.43 -4.23
N ASP A 122 -8.78 -7.84 -3.25
CA ASP A 122 -8.60 -9.07 -2.49
C ASP A 122 -8.48 -10.29 -3.41
N GLY A 123 -7.49 -11.15 -3.18
CA GLY A 123 -7.13 -12.26 -4.08
C GLY A 123 -6.34 -11.87 -5.34
N GLY A 124 -6.10 -10.58 -5.56
CA GLY A 124 -5.23 -10.07 -6.62
C GLY A 124 -5.93 -9.83 -7.96
N PRO A 125 -5.19 -9.32 -8.96
CA PRO A 125 -3.75 -9.06 -8.95
C PRO A 125 -3.35 -7.85 -8.11
N PHE A 126 -2.13 -7.87 -7.58
CA PHE A 126 -1.57 -6.77 -6.78
C PHE A 126 -0.45 -6.06 -7.54
N GLY A 127 -0.35 -4.74 -7.32
CA GLY A 127 0.71 -3.90 -7.85
C GLY A 127 1.36 -3.08 -6.75
N LYS A 128 2.64 -2.69 -6.92
CA LYS A 128 3.27 -1.73 -6.02
C LYS A 128 2.57 -0.37 -6.17
N CYS A 129 2.43 0.36 -5.06
CA CYS A 129 2.02 1.76 -5.11
C CYS A 129 2.86 2.51 -6.13
N ALA A 130 2.23 3.18 -7.09
CA ALA A 130 2.92 3.96 -8.11
C ALA A 130 3.76 5.10 -7.50
N ILE A 131 4.67 5.66 -8.29
CA ILE A 131 5.38 6.88 -7.90
C ILE A 131 4.36 7.99 -7.60
N GLY A 132 4.53 8.66 -6.47
CA GLY A 132 3.60 9.68 -5.96
C GLY A 132 2.50 9.12 -5.05
N THR A 133 2.45 7.81 -4.78
CA THR A 133 1.50 7.19 -3.84
C THR A 133 2.20 6.29 -2.82
N TRP A 134 1.49 5.98 -1.74
CA TRP A 134 1.97 5.17 -0.62
C TRP A 134 0.82 4.41 0.07
N SER A 135 1.13 3.33 0.79
CA SER A 135 0.14 2.58 1.58
C SER A 135 0.78 1.96 2.83
N GLU A 136 0.30 2.31 4.02
CA GLU A 136 0.81 1.76 5.28
C GLU A 136 0.03 0.54 5.79
N THR A 137 -1.19 0.35 5.30
CA THR A 137 -2.13 -0.66 5.76
C THR A 137 -2.25 -1.82 4.76
N ILE A 138 -2.64 -2.97 5.29
CA ILE A 138 -2.89 -4.18 4.50
C ILE A 138 -4.28 -4.09 3.86
N GLY A 139 -4.45 -4.62 2.64
CA GLY A 139 -5.74 -4.72 1.95
C GLY A 139 -6.19 -3.45 1.24
N MET A 140 -5.26 -2.55 0.92
CA MET A 140 -5.59 -1.33 0.19
C MET A 140 -5.94 -1.62 -1.27
N LEU A 141 -7.14 -1.22 -1.68
CA LEU A 141 -7.56 -1.29 -3.09
C LEU A 141 -6.80 -0.29 -3.97
N LYS A 142 -6.49 0.88 -3.41
CA LYS A 142 -5.70 1.95 -4.05
C LYS A 142 -4.81 2.62 -3.01
N CYS A 143 -3.58 2.93 -3.39
CA CYS A 143 -2.65 3.64 -2.54
C CYS A 143 -3.08 5.11 -2.34
N THR A 144 -2.67 5.68 -1.21
CA THR A 144 -2.92 7.08 -0.87
C THR A 144 -1.95 7.98 -1.62
N PRO A 145 -2.42 9.05 -2.30
CA PRO A 145 -1.53 9.98 -2.98
C PRO A 145 -0.74 10.83 -1.99
N CYS A 146 0.46 11.26 -2.41
CA CYS A 146 1.18 12.33 -1.72
C CYS A 146 0.38 13.64 -1.77
N PRO A 147 0.54 14.53 -0.78
CA PRO A 147 -0.02 15.88 -0.84
C PRO A 147 0.43 16.65 -2.09
N PRO A 148 -0.31 17.69 -2.51
CA PRO A 148 0.11 18.59 -3.58
C PRO A 148 1.54 19.09 -3.39
N GLY A 149 2.33 19.06 -4.46
CA GLY A 149 3.75 19.40 -4.43
C GLY A 149 4.66 18.28 -3.91
N GLY A 150 4.11 17.11 -3.61
CA GLY A 150 4.82 15.93 -3.13
C GLY A 150 4.88 14.80 -4.16
N THR A 151 5.92 13.99 -4.08
CA THR A 151 6.02 12.71 -4.79
C THR A 151 6.86 11.72 -4.01
N THR A 152 6.90 10.46 -4.44
CA THR A 152 7.85 9.45 -3.95
C THR A 152 8.97 9.26 -4.97
N LEU A 153 10.17 8.84 -4.55
CA LEU A 153 11.29 8.60 -5.49
C LEU A 153 11.22 7.26 -6.22
N SER A 154 10.42 6.34 -5.71
CA SER A 154 10.27 4.99 -6.25
C SER A 154 8.87 4.48 -5.93
N ALA A 155 8.42 3.49 -6.69
CA ALA A 155 7.21 2.74 -6.37
C ALA A 155 7.34 1.97 -5.03
N GLY A 156 6.22 1.52 -4.49
CA GLY A 156 6.17 0.62 -3.33
C GLY A 156 6.35 1.30 -1.98
N LYS A 157 6.06 2.60 -1.88
CA LYS A 157 6.22 3.34 -0.63
C LYS A 157 5.13 3.01 0.38
N ARG A 158 5.52 3.01 1.65
CA ARG A 158 4.68 2.48 2.72
C ARG A 158 4.20 3.54 3.68
N ARG A 159 4.76 4.75 3.61
CA ARG A 159 4.51 5.77 4.62
C ARG A 159 4.36 7.13 3.98
N TYR A 160 3.63 7.98 4.68
CA TYR A 160 3.51 9.39 4.32
C TYR A 160 4.87 10.09 4.25
N GLU A 161 5.82 9.75 5.13
CA GLU A 161 7.16 10.34 5.16
C GLU A 161 8.02 9.99 3.94
N ASP A 162 7.60 9.01 3.13
CA ASP A 162 8.26 8.73 1.83
C ASP A 162 7.91 9.80 0.78
N CYS A 163 6.89 10.62 1.02
CA CYS A 163 6.56 11.76 0.18
C CYS A 163 7.57 12.89 0.41
N ILE A 164 8.19 13.34 -0.67
CA ILE A 164 9.15 14.43 -0.69
C ILE A 164 8.70 15.54 -1.64
N ALA A 165 9.13 16.77 -1.39
CA ALA A 165 8.78 17.89 -2.23
C ALA A 165 9.43 17.78 -3.63
N ILE A 166 8.64 18.04 -4.66
CA ILE A 166 9.10 18.19 -6.05
C ILE A 166 9.86 19.52 -6.25
N PRO A 167 10.59 19.72 -7.36
CA PRO A 167 11.18 21.01 -7.69
C PRO A 167 10.16 22.16 -7.64
N GLY A 168 10.57 23.31 -7.11
CA GLY A 168 9.70 24.46 -6.86
C GLY A 168 8.84 24.36 -5.60
N TRP A 169 8.94 23.27 -4.82
CA TRP A 169 8.18 23.09 -3.58
C TRP A 169 9.08 22.78 -2.38
N THR A 170 8.62 23.13 -1.19
CA THR A 170 9.32 23.03 0.11
C THR A 170 8.31 22.73 1.20
N ASN A 171 8.74 22.34 2.39
CA ASN A 171 7.91 22.22 3.58
C ASN A 171 8.46 23.01 4.77
N ASP A 172 9.31 24.03 4.52
CA ASP A 172 9.85 25.15 5.33
C ASP A 172 10.07 24.99 6.85
N LYS A 173 9.19 24.32 7.58
CA LYS A 173 9.17 24.18 9.03
C LYS A 173 9.28 22.73 9.54
N ASP A 174 8.87 21.73 8.76
CA ASP A 174 8.86 20.33 9.23
C ASP A 174 9.21 19.38 8.08
N TRP A 175 10.52 19.26 7.82
CA TRP A 175 11.09 18.82 6.55
C TRP A 175 10.78 17.37 6.13
N SER A 176 10.24 16.56 7.05
CA SER A 176 9.82 15.17 6.83
C SER A 176 8.30 14.98 6.74
N LYS A 177 7.50 16.03 6.93
CA LYS A 177 6.03 15.92 7.00
C LYS A 177 5.40 17.10 6.27
N GLY A 178 4.85 16.86 5.08
CA GLY A 178 4.06 17.87 4.37
C GLY A 178 2.85 18.37 5.20
N PRO A 179 2.01 19.25 4.65
CA PRO A 179 1.86 19.55 3.22
C PRO A 179 2.96 20.47 2.67
N PHE A 180 3.27 20.31 1.40
CA PHE A 180 4.29 21.10 0.71
C PHE A 180 3.71 22.47 0.27
N LYS A 181 4.59 23.46 0.19
CA LYS A 181 4.33 24.83 -0.24
C LYS A 181 5.22 25.16 -1.43
N LYS A 182 4.76 26.01 -2.33
CA LYS A 182 5.60 26.53 -3.41
C LYS A 182 6.73 27.38 -2.82
N CYS A 183 7.87 27.41 -3.51
CA CYS A 183 8.91 28.37 -3.22
C CYS A 183 8.35 29.80 -3.37
N PRO A 184 8.47 30.67 -2.36
CA PRO A 184 8.00 32.05 -2.48
C PRO A 184 8.76 32.80 -3.56
N VAL A 185 8.16 33.90 -4.03
CA VAL A 185 8.81 34.84 -4.96
C VAL A 185 10.20 35.23 -4.46
N GLY A 186 11.19 35.21 -5.36
CA GLY A 186 12.58 35.48 -5.03
C GLY A 186 13.36 34.24 -4.55
N SER A 187 12.78 33.05 -4.65
CA SER A 187 13.45 31.79 -4.33
C SER A 187 13.11 30.69 -5.33
N TYR A 188 13.99 29.69 -5.46
CA TYR A 188 13.83 28.57 -6.38
C TYR A 188 14.31 27.26 -5.77
N LYS A 189 13.88 26.13 -6.33
CA LYS A 189 14.38 24.80 -5.95
C LYS A 189 14.38 23.84 -7.13
N SER A 190 15.56 23.31 -7.47
CA SER A 190 15.78 22.46 -8.64
C SER A 190 15.82 20.97 -8.39
N LEU A 191 15.94 20.55 -7.13
CA LEU A 191 16.05 19.15 -6.76
C LEU A 191 14.79 18.70 -6.03
N TYR A 192 14.52 17.40 -6.12
CA TYR A 192 13.58 16.74 -5.23
C TYR A 192 14.14 16.70 -3.80
N GLY A 193 13.27 16.51 -2.81
CA GLY A 193 13.69 16.20 -1.44
C GLY A 193 13.24 17.22 -0.40
N PRO A 194 13.74 17.09 0.83
CA PRO A 194 13.36 17.95 1.96
C PRO A 194 14.05 19.32 1.97
N TYR A 195 14.91 19.60 1.00
CA TYR A 195 15.73 20.82 1.00
C TYR A 195 14.88 22.09 0.84
N PRO A 196 15.26 23.19 1.53
CA PRO A 196 14.56 24.46 1.40
C PRO A 196 14.77 25.09 0.02
N CYS A 197 13.93 26.06 -0.30
CA CYS A 197 14.13 26.89 -1.48
C CYS A 197 15.38 27.76 -1.31
N LYS A 198 16.18 27.83 -2.38
CA LYS A 198 17.37 28.68 -2.45
C LYS A 198 16.93 30.08 -2.87
N LEU A 199 17.47 31.10 -2.22
CA LEU A 199 17.24 32.48 -2.64
C LEU A 199 17.82 32.72 -4.03
N CYS A 200 17.16 33.60 -4.78
CA CYS A 200 17.71 34.16 -5.99
C CYS A 200 18.97 34.99 -5.65
N PRO A 201 19.96 35.03 -6.56
CA PRO A 201 21.15 35.87 -6.38
C PRO A 201 20.84 37.35 -6.18
N PHE A 202 21.85 38.12 -5.77
CA PHE A 202 21.72 39.57 -5.58
C PHE A 202 21.11 40.26 -6.81
N CYS A 203 20.22 41.24 -6.56
CA CYS A 203 19.51 42.01 -7.59
C CYS A 203 18.61 41.18 -8.53
N SER A 204 18.10 40.03 -8.05
CA SER A 204 17.19 39.19 -8.81
C SER A 204 16.06 38.64 -7.96
N THR A 205 14.94 38.38 -8.61
CA THR A 205 13.74 37.78 -8.03
C THR A 205 13.09 36.83 -9.02
N THR A 206 12.01 36.16 -8.66
CA THR A 206 11.20 35.35 -9.60
C THR A 206 9.92 36.11 -9.92
N GLU A 207 9.34 35.89 -11.10
CA GLU A 207 8.08 36.55 -11.48
C GLU A 207 6.90 35.98 -10.68
N GLU A 208 6.95 34.69 -10.34
CA GLU A 208 5.91 33.97 -9.62
C GLU A 208 6.51 33.01 -8.58
N GLU A 209 5.64 32.44 -7.75
CA GLU A 209 6.00 31.35 -6.83
C GLU A 209 6.29 30.04 -7.57
N GLY A 210 7.05 29.17 -6.93
CA GLY A 210 7.28 27.80 -7.39
C GLY A 210 8.38 27.67 -8.42
N ALA A 211 9.32 28.61 -8.47
CA ALA A 211 10.44 28.55 -9.39
C ALA A 211 11.24 27.26 -9.21
N THR A 212 11.35 26.48 -10.29
CA THR A 212 11.99 25.17 -10.27
C THR A 212 13.48 25.23 -10.56
N LYS A 213 14.04 26.35 -11.02
CA LYS A 213 15.47 26.45 -11.39
C LYS A 213 15.96 27.88 -11.20
N ILE A 214 17.27 28.03 -10.97
CA ILE A 214 17.92 29.34 -10.82
C ILE A 214 17.71 30.26 -12.04
N LYS A 215 17.55 29.69 -13.24
CA LYS A 215 17.30 30.44 -14.48
C LYS A 215 15.94 31.15 -14.52
N LEU A 216 15.05 30.85 -13.57
CA LEU A 216 13.79 31.57 -13.40
C LEU A 216 13.94 32.80 -12.49
N CYS A 217 15.13 33.00 -11.90
CA CYS A 217 15.49 34.27 -11.29
C CYS A 217 15.81 35.26 -12.42
N VAL A 218 15.09 36.38 -12.43
CA VAL A 218 15.21 37.49 -13.38
C VAL A 218 15.57 38.76 -12.63
N ALA A 219 15.99 39.81 -13.35
CA ALA A 219 16.36 41.07 -12.69
C ALA A 219 15.16 41.65 -11.91
N ASP A 220 15.39 42.05 -10.66
CA ASP A 220 14.38 42.69 -9.83
C ASP A 220 14.15 44.15 -10.24
N ILE A 221 13.15 44.81 -9.65
CA ILE A 221 12.92 46.24 -9.81
C ILE A 221 14.19 47.02 -9.45
N GLY A 222 14.59 47.96 -10.31
CA GLY A 222 15.83 48.72 -10.15
C GLY A 222 17.10 47.93 -10.45
N CYS A 223 17.00 46.75 -11.09
CA CYS A 223 18.13 45.95 -11.52
C CYS A 223 18.12 45.71 -13.05
N GLU A 224 19.32 45.55 -13.62
CA GLU A 224 19.54 45.12 -15.00
C GLU A 224 20.36 43.83 -15.05
N GLY A 225 20.25 43.11 -16.15
CA GLY A 225 21.05 41.92 -16.42
C GLY A 225 20.40 41.01 -17.46
N LYS A 226 21.23 40.17 -18.09
CA LYS A 226 20.80 39.30 -19.22
C LYS A 226 20.39 37.89 -18.81
N GLY A 227 20.60 37.47 -17.56
CA GLY A 227 20.01 36.25 -16.99
C GLY A 227 20.50 34.90 -17.55
N PHE A 228 21.66 34.82 -18.20
CA PHE A 228 22.22 33.54 -18.70
C PHE A 228 23.67 33.34 -18.27
N GLY A 229 23.95 32.36 -17.39
CA GLY A 229 25.33 31.92 -17.07
C GLY A 229 25.60 31.68 -15.58
N TRP A 230 26.84 31.29 -15.27
CA TRP A 230 27.32 30.92 -13.93
C TRP A 230 27.55 32.11 -12.98
N ASP A 231 27.55 33.32 -13.52
CA ASP A 231 27.51 34.57 -12.75
C ASP A 231 26.28 35.33 -13.26
N LEU A 232 25.14 35.21 -12.57
CA LEU A 232 23.87 35.76 -13.04
C LEU A 232 23.88 37.29 -13.23
N GLY A 233 24.97 37.98 -12.87
CA GLY A 233 25.37 39.23 -13.50
C GLY A 233 24.35 40.35 -13.37
N PHE A 234 23.46 40.26 -12.39
CA PHE A 234 22.48 41.29 -12.12
C PHE A 234 23.12 42.39 -11.29
N THR A 235 22.94 43.62 -11.74
CA THR A 235 23.47 44.80 -11.06
C THR A 235 22.37 45.82 -10.91
N LYS A 236 22.46 46.67 -9.89
CA LYS A 236 21.55 47.80 -9.75
C LYS A 236 21.67 48.72 -10.97
N CYS A 237 20.56 49.31 -11.39
CA CYS A 237 20.54 50.36 -12.40
C CYS A 237 21.56 51.45 -12.04
N LYS A 238 22.29 51.92 -13.04
CA LYS A 238 23.19 53.07 -12.87
C LYS A 238 22.37 54.34 -12.66
N HIS A 239 22.98 55.34 -12.03
CA HIS A 239 22.34 56.64 -11.83
C HIS A 239 21.85 57.22 -13.17
N GLY A 240 20.60 57.74 -13.18
CA GLY A 240 19.94 58.20 -14.41
C GLY A 240 19.24 57.12 -15.23
N THR A 241 19.20 55.87 -14.75
CA THR A 241 18.39 54.77 -15.33
C THR A 241 17.54 54.11 -14.25
N PHE A 242 16.37 53.59 -14.62
CA PHE A 242 15.51 52.86 -13.68
C PHE A 242 14.55 51.90 -14.39
N LYS A 243 14.37 50.71 -13.80
CA LYS A 243 13.42 49.71 -14.26
C LYS A 243 12.35 49.45 -13.21
N LYS A 244 11.08 49.69 -13.57
CA LYS A 244 9.93 49.58 -12.67
C LYS A 244 9.26 48.19 -12.64
N THR A 245 9.71 47.27 -13.48
CA THR A 245 9.14 45.93 -13.61
C THR A 245 10.22 44.88 -13.44
N VAL A 246 9.83 43.76 -12.84
CA VAL A 246 10.64 42.54 -12.82
C VAL A 246 10.86 42.04 -14.26
N GLY A 247 12.03 41.48 -14.52
CA GLY A 247 12.36 40.83 -15.79
C GLY A 247 13.80 41.08 -16.23
N ASN A 248 14.30 40.31 -17.19
CA ASN A 248 15.65 40.52 -17.74
C ASN A 248 15.68 41.74 -18.69
N GLY A 249 16.88 42.26 -18.94
CA GLY A 249 17.12 43.42 -19.82
C GLY A 249 17.68 44.63 -19.09
N ASP A 250 18.12 45.60 -19.88
CA ASP A 250 18.82 46.81 -19.41
C ASP A 250 17.85 47.81 -18.76
N CYS A 251 18.37 48.69 -17.89
CA CYS A 251 17.56 49.74 -17.30
C CYS A 251 17.35 50.88 -18.30
N PRO A 252 16.09 51.25 -18.64
CA PRO A 252 15.84 52.40 -19.50
C PRO A 252 16.24 53.71 -18.80
N PRO A 253 16.60 54.77 -19.56
CA PRO A 253 16.86 56.08 -19.01
C PRO A 253 15.63 56.62 -18.28
N CYS A 254 15.86 57.36 -17.19
CA CYS A 254 14.79 58.01 -16.45
C CYS A 254 14.05 59.01 -17.36
N VAL A 255 12.72 59.07 -17.23
CA VAL A 255 11.91 60.08 -17.92
C VAL A 255 11.70 61.31 -17.03
N PRO A 256 11.53 62.52 -17.60
CA PRO A 256 11.25 63.73 -16.83
C PRO A 256 10.00 63.58 -15.94
N GLY A 257 10.12 63.94 -14.66
CA GLY A 257 9.07 63.81 -13.64
C GLY A 257 9.07 62.48 -12.87
N GLN A 258 10.04 61.58 -13.12
CA GLN A 258 10.15 60.31 -12.42
C GLN A 258 10.97 60.44 -11.12
N ALA A 259 10.29 60.42 -9.97
CA ALA A 259 10.92 60.45 -8.65
C ALA A 259 11.17 59.03 -8.12
N ASP A 260 12.43 58.58 -8.18
CA ASP A 260 12.93 57.35 -7.54
C ASP A 260 14.35 57.61 -6.99
N ALA A 261 14.82 56.76 -6.06
CA ALA A 261 16.14 56.86 -5.45
C ALA A 261 17.30 56.88 -6.47
N THR A 262 17.17 56.24 -7.64
CA THR A 262 18.21 56.30 -8.71
C THR A 262 17.99 57.37 -9.76
N CYS A 263 16.77 57.92 -9.87
CA CYS A 263 16.44 59.01 -10.78
C CYS A 263 16.59 60.39 -10.12
N GLY A 264 16.62 60.48 -8.78
CA GLY A 264 16.87 61.74 -8.06
C GLY A 264 15.82 62.85 -8.29
N GLY A 265 14.70 62.54 -8.95
CA GLY A 265 13.73 63.52 -9.41
C GLY A 265 14.28 64.38 -10.56
N VAL A 266 14.61 63.74 -11.70
CA VAL A 266 14.87 64.45 -12.97
C VAL A 266 13.60 65.04 -13.57
#